data_AF-A0A498SWQ7-F1
#
_entry.id   AF-A0A498SWQ7-F1
#
_cell.length_a   1.000
_cell.length_b   1.000
_cell.length_c   1.000
_cell.angle_alpha   90.00
_cell.angle_beta   90.00
_cell.angle_gamma   90.00
#
_symmetry.space_group_name_H-M   'P 1'
#
loop_
_entity.id
_entity.type
_entity.pdbx_description
1 polymer ?
#
loop_
_entity_poly.entity_id
_entity_poly.type
_entity_poly.pdbx_seq_one_letter_code
_entity_poly.pdbx_strand_id
1 'polypeptide(L)'
;FMIVCFVFLALIPADAANLGQIAYTASMAFSGLNSVGIIKSGQLVARQHTHFVLSILSIINCLIILIIPLFVSLIAPNGTAEQWSIIFYVIVGLMIVCNSFFFVVGKASPAPWTKVNNHHQVYIINQPETINAIMKDG
;
A
#
# COMPACT_ATOMS: atom_id res chain seq x y z
N PHE A 1 13.04 -9.03 2.32
CA PHE A 1 13.92 -8.23 3.19
C PHE A 1 13.24 -7.86 4.50
N MET A 2 12.13 -7.10 4.48
CA MET A 2 11.38 -6.70 5.70
C MET A 2 10.99 -7.89 6.61
N ILE A 3 10.48 -8.99 6.04
CA ILE A 3 10.12 -10.21 6.80
C ILE A 3 11.32 -10.80 7.57
N VAL A 4 12.51 -10.81 6.96
CA VAL A 4 13.73 -11.35 7.59
C VAL A 4 14.14 -10.50 8.79
N CYS A 5 13.98 -9.18 8.72
CA CYS A 5 14.28 -8.29 9.84
C CYS A 5 13.32 -8.49 11.01
N PHE A 6 12.01 -8.69 10.75
CA PHE A 6 11.03 -8.99 11.79
C PHE A 6 11.22 -10.37 12.42
N VAL A 7 11.60 -11.38 11.63
CA VAL A 7 11.97 -12.70 12.17
C VAL A 7 13.23 -12.59 13.04
N PHE A 8 14.21 -11.79 12.63
CA PHE A 8 15.42 -11.55 13.42
C PHE A 8 15.08 -10.85 14.75
N LEU A 9 14.18 -9.86 14.75
CA LEU A 9 13.65 -9.22 15.96
C LEU A 9 12.93 -10.19 16.89
N ALA A 10 12.16 -11.14 16.36
CA ALA A 10 11.43 -12.12 17.15
C ALA A 10 12.35 -13.13 17.87
N LEU A 11 13.56 -13.33 17.36
CA LEU A 11 14.55 -14.29 17.88
C LEU A 11 15.61 -13.67 18.80
N ILE A 12 15.73 -12.33 18.84
CA ILE A 12 16.70 -11.66 19.72
C ILE A 12 16.19 -11.67 21.17
N PRO A 13 16.94 -12.27 22.12
CA PRO A 13 16.62 -12.17 23.53
C PRO A 13 16.84 -10.72 24.04
N ALA A 14 16.04 -10.32 25.04
CA ALA A 14 15.99 -8.95 25.57
C ALA A 14 17.34 -8.39 26.09
N ASP A 15 18.35 -9.24 26.22
CA ASP A 15 19.68 -8.92 26.73
C ASP A 15 20.58 -8.15 25.72
N ALA A 16 20.21 -8.14 24.43
CA ALA A 16 20.96 -7.48 23.36
C ALA A 16 20.24 -6.24 22.79
N ALA A 17 19.96 -5.25 23.64
CA ALA A 17 19.20 -4.04 23.29
C ALA A 17 19.76 -3.29 22.05
N ASN A 18 21.09 -3.19 21.93
CA ASN A 18 21.75 -2.52 20.80
C ASN A 18 21.44 -3.21 19.46
N LEU A 19 21.42 -4.54 19.45
CA LEU A 19 21.14 -5.33 18.24
C LEU A 19 19.66 -5.25 17.87
N GLY A 20 18.77 -5.28 18.86
CA GLY A 20 17.34 -5.07 18.68
C GLY A 20 17.01 -3.71 18.08
N GLN A 21 17.67 -2.64 18.53
CA GLN A 21 17.48 -1.30 18.00
C GLN A 21 17.91 -1.18 16.54
N ILE A 22 19.07 -1.73 16.16
CA ILE A 22 19.55 -1.73 14.77
C ILE A 22 18.57 -2.51 13.87
N ALA A 23 18.13 -3.68 14.31
CA ALA A 23 17.17 -4.50 13.57
C ALA A 23 15.82 -3.78 13.39
N TYR A 24 15.36 -3.04 14.40
CA TYR A 24 14.12 -2.26 14.34
C TYR A 24 14.24 -1.08 13.37
N THR A 25 15.33 -0.32 13.45
CA THR A 25 15.58 0.79 12.52
C THR A 25 15.69 0.30 11.08
N ALA A 26 16.39 -0.81 10.84
CA ALA A 26 16.43 -1.43 9.53
C ALA A 26 15.03 -1.82 9.05
N SER A 27 14.25 -2.52 9.88
CA SER A 27 12.87 -2.92 9.55
C SER A 27 12.01 -1.72 9.13
N MET A 28 12.10 -0.61 9.87
CA MET A 28 11.40 0.64 9.55
C MET A 28 11.85 1.23 8.20
N ALA A 29 13.16 1.24 7.91
CA ALA A 29 13.66 1.71 6.63
C ALA A 29 13.11 0.90 5.44
N PHE A 30 13.12 -0.44 5.55
CA PHE A 30 12.58 -1.31 4.50
C PHE A 30 11.06 -1.23 4.38
N SER A 31 10.35 -0.99 5.49
CA SER A 31 8.91 -0.71 5.48
C SER A 31 8.57 0.59 4.74
N GLY A 32 9.38 1.63 4.91
CA GLY A 32 9.26 2.88 4.17
C GLY A 32 9.39 2.68 2.65
N LEU A 33 10.40 1.92 2.23
CA LEU A 33 10.59 1.59 0.81
C LEU A 33 9.42 0.78 0.23
N ASN A 34 8.87 -0.17 1.00
CA ASN A 34 7.72 -0.96 0.59
C ASN A 34 6.46 -0.09 0.42
N SER A 35 6.20 0.82 1.38
CA SER A 35 5.08 1.76 1.34
C SER A 35 5.12 2.67 0.10
N VAL A 36 6.30 3.18 -0.27
CA VAL A 36 6.47 4.00 -1.48
C VAL A 36 6.15 3.20 -2.75
N GLY A 37 6.55 1.93 -2.80
CA GLY A 37 6.22 1.03 -3.90
C GLY A 37 4.72 0.80 -4.05
N ILE A 38 4.02 0.58 -2.93
CA ILE A 38 2.56 0.42 -2.90
C ILE A 38 1.87 1.67 -3.44
N ILE A 39 2.23 2.86 -2.94
CA ILE A 39 1.64 4.13 -3.40
C ILE A 39 1.85 4.30 -4.91
N LYS A 40 3.07 4.13 -5.42
CA LYS A 40 3.35 4.25 -6.86
C LYS A 40 2.59 3.24 -7.70
N SER A 41 2.46 2.00 -7.24
CA SER A 41 1.68 0.97 -7.96
C SER A 41 0.19 1.33 -8.00
N GLY A 42 -0.38 1.83 -6.90
CA GLY A 42 -1.76 2.31 -6.85
C GLY A 42 -1.99 3.51 -7.78
N GLN A 43 -1.04 4.44 -7.82
CA GLN A 43 -1.06 5.58 -8.76
C GLN A 43 -1.04 5.12 -10.22
N LEU A 44 -0.20 4.13 -10.55
CA LEU A 44 -0.11 3.59 -11.92
C LEU A 44 -1.41 2.94 -12.37
N VAL A 45 -2.07 2.21 -11.47
CA VAL A 45 -3.36 1.54 -11.74
C VAL A 45 -4.50 2.55 -11.87
N ALA A 46 -4.52 3.60 -11.03
CA ALA A 46 -5.61 4.57 -10.95
C ALA A 46 -5.49 5.79 -11.87
N ARG A 47 -4.27 6.13 -12.33
CA ARG A 47 -3.95 7.28 -13.19
C ARG A 47 -4.66 8.57 -12.75
N GLN A 48 -5.63 9.04 -13.53
CA GLN A 48 -6.38 10.28 -13.31
C GLN A 48 -7.26 10.26 -12.05
N HIS A 49 -7.61 9.08 -11.54
CA HIS A 49 -8.41 8.91 -10.32
C HIS A 49 -7.56 8.60 -9.08
N THR A 50 -6.24 8.80 -9.18
CA THR A 50 -5.28 8.56 -8.10
C THR A 50 -5.67 9.26 -6.80
N HIS A 51 -6.11 10.52 -6.86
CA HIS A 51 -6.45 11.28 -5.65
C HIS A 51 -7.51 10.57 -4.81
N PHE A 52 -8.56 10.05 -5.45
CA PHE A 52 -9.62 9.32 -4.76
C PHE A 52 -9.11 8.02 -4.12
N VAL A 53 -8.32 7.23 -4.86
CA VAL A 53 -7.75 5.96 -4.36
C VAL A 53 -6.82 6.19 -3.18
N LEU A 54 -5.98 7.22 -3.24
CA LEU A 54 -5.08 7.58 -2.15
C LEU A 54 -5.83 8.10 -0.92
N SER A 55 -6.94 8.85 -1.10
CA SER A 55 -7.78 9.26 0.03
C SER A 55 -8.36 8.07 0.78
N ILE A 56 -8.85 7.04 0.06
CA ILE A 56 -9.35 5.80 0.68
C ILE A 56 -8.22 5.07 1.42
N LEU A 57 -7.04 4.95 0.80
CA LEU A 57 -5.88 4.33 1.44
C LEU A 57 -5.49 5.03 2.75
N SER A 58 -5.53 6.37 2.77
CA SER A 58 -5.28 7.15 3.99
C SER A 58 -6.33 6.91 5.07
N ILE A 59 -7.61 6.83 4.72
CA ILE A 59 -8.68 6.50 5.68
C ILE A 59 -8.42 5.13 6.31
N ILE A 60 -8.10 4.11 5.49
CA ILE A 60 -7.78 2.77 5.97
C ILE A 60 -6.58 2.82 6.92
N ASN A 61 -5.52 3.56 6.57
CA ASN A 61 -4.34 3.69 7.42
C ASN A 61 -4.65 4.38 8.77
N CYS A 62 -5.50 5.41 8.76
CA CYS A 62 -5.96 6.05 9.99
C CYS A 62 -6.71 5.07 10.89
N LEU A 63 -7.62 4.26 10.34
CA LEU A 63 -8.34 3.24 11.10
C LEU A 63 -7.39 2.22 11.72
N ILE A 64 -6.38 1.77 10.97
CA ILE A 64 -5.36 0.84 11.49
C ILE A 64 -4.62 1.45 12.68
N ILE A 65 -4.15 2.70 12.58
CA ILE A 65 -3.43 3.38 13.66
C ILE A 65 -4.30 3.51 14.92
N LEU A 66 -5.62 3.70 14.78
CA LEU A 66 -6.53 3.74 15.91
C LEU A 66 -6.75 2.36 16.56
N ILE A 67 -6.72 1.29 15.78
CA ILE A 67 -6.95 -0.08 16.26
C ILE A 67 -5.70 -0.69 16.90
N ILE A 68 -4.50 -0.33 16.43
CA ILE A 68 -3.22 -0.88 16.90
C ILE A 68 -3.07 -0.83 18.44
N PRO A 69 -3.30 0.30 19.14
CA PRO A 69 -3.14 0.36 20.59
C PRO A 69 -4.07 -0.61 21.34
N LEU A 70 -5.31 -0.76 20.87
CA LEU A 70 -6.27 -1.71 21.44
C LEU A 70 -5.78 -3.14 21.27
N PHE A 71 -5.29 -3.48 20.09
CA PHE A 71 -4.73 -4.79 19.78
C PHE A 71 -3.51 -5.12 20.66
N VAL A 72 -2.57 -4.18 20.79
CA VAL A 72 -1.38 -4.35 21.64
C VAL A 72 -1.77 -4.52 23.11
N SER A 73 -2.76 -3.75 23.58
CA SER A 73 -3.24 -3.82 24.98
C SER A 73 -3.87 -5.19 25.30
N LEU A 74 -4.48 -5.86 24.32
CA LEU A 74 -5.08 -7.18 24.50
C LEU A 74 -4.04 -8.31 24.50
N ILE A 75 -2.99 -8.21 23.68
CA ILE A 75 -2.01 -9.30 23.51
C ILE A 75 -0.84 -9.19 24.48
N ALA A 76 -0.42 -7.97 24.82
CA ALA A 76 0.70 -7.72 25.73
C ALA A 76 0.29 -6.92 26.99
N PRO A 77 -0.68 -7.40 27.79
CA PRO A 77 -1.13 -6.68 28.98
C PRO A 77 -0.04 -6.57 30.06
N ASN A 78 0.90 -7.52 30.09
CA ASN A 78 2.00 -7.56 31.06
C ASN A 78 3.32 -7.04 30.46
N GLY A 79 3.33 -6.68 29.17
CA GLY A 79 4.51 -6.14 28.48
C GLY A 79 5.71 -7.08 28.45
N THR A 80 5.53 -8.39 28.63
CA THR A 80 6.66 -9.34 28.68
C THR A 80 7.25 -9.59 27.30
N ALA A 81 8.55 -9.92 27.24
CA ALA A 81 9.25 -10.17 25.99
C ALA A 81 8.60 -11.28 25.14
N GLU A 82 8.06 -12.33 25.78
CA GLU A 82 7.32 -13.39 25.10
C GLU A 82 6.04 -12.88 24.42
N GLN A 83 5.26 -12.02 25.09
CA GLN A 83 4.04 -11.43 24.53
C GLN A 83 4.36 -10.56 23.29
N TRP A 84 5.45 -9.79 23.36
CA TRP A 84 5.91 -8.99 22.22
C TRP A 84 6.43 -9.85 21.06
N SER A 85 7.09 -10.98 21.35
CA SER A 85 7.51 -11.93 20.31
C SER A 85 6.31 -12.49 19.56
N ILE A 86 5.20 -12.81 20.25
CA ILE A 86 3.94 -13.24 19.63
C ILE A 86 3.40 -12.16 18.67
N ILE A 87 3.42 -10.89 19.07
CA ILE A 87 3.00 -9.76 18.21
C ILE A 87 3.86 -9.72 16.94
N PHE A 88 5.17 -9.87 17.05
CA PHE A 88 6.06 -9.89 15.89
C PHE A 88 5.79 -11.08 14.96
N TYR A 89 5.52 -12.27 15.48
CA TYR A 89 5.13 -13.42 14.67
C TYR A 89 3.81 -13.20 13.92
N VAL A 90 2.82 -12.58 14.56
CA VAL A 90 1.55 -12.22 13.90
C VAL A 90 1.80 -11.23 12.75
N ILE A 91 2.65 -10.22 12.97
CA ILE A 91 3.04 -9.25 11.92
C ILE A 91 3.73 -9.96 10.74
N VAL A 92 4.64 -10.89 11.02
CA VAL A 92 5.32 -11.70 9.99
C VAL A 92 4.30 -12.51 9.18
N GLY A 93 3.34 -13.16 9.84
CA GLY A 93 2.27 -13.91 9.18
C GLY A 93 1.43 -13.04 8.26
N LEU A 94 0.97 -11.89 8.75
CA LEU A 94 0.21 -10.91 7.97
C LEU A 94 1.00 -10.41 6.75
N MET A 95 2.29 -10.14 6.92
CA MET A 95 3.15 -9.71 5.81
C MET A 95 3.23 -10.79 4.73
N ILE A 96 3.40 -12.06 5.09
CA ILE A 96 3.46 -13.15 4.11
C ILE A 96 2.16 -13.24 3.32
N VAL A 97 1.01 -13.19 4.00
CA VAL A 97 -0.32 -13.23 3.37
C VAL A 97 -0.51 -12.05 2.41
N CYS A 98 -0.26 -10.82 2.88
CA CYS A 98 -0.42 -9.60 2.08
C CYS A 98 0.53 -9.56 0.87
N ASN A 99 1.80 -9.95 1.04
CA ASN A 99 2.74 -10.00 -0.08
C ASN A 99 2.32 -11.06 -1.10
N SER A 100 1.89 -12.24 -0.64
CA SER A 100 1.41 -13.31 -1.53
C SER A 100 0.18 -12.87 -2.33
N PHE A 101 -0.77 -12.20 -1.67
CA PHE A 101 -1.94 -11.63 -2.33
C PHE A 101 -1.54 -10.57 -3.38
N PHE A 102 -0.59 -9.70 -3.04
CA PHE A 102 -0.10 -8.69 -3.98
C PHE A 102 0.60 -9.31 -5.20
N PHE A 103 1.32 -10.41 -5.05
CA PHE A 103 1.91 -11.13 -6.19
C PHE A 103 0.84 -11.66 -7.16
N VAL A 104 -0.31 -12.09 -6.65
CA VAL A 104 -1.41 -12.62 -7.48
C VAL A 104 -2.23 -11.50 -8.13
N VAL A 105 -2.48 -10.40 -7.40
CA VAL A 105 -3.43 -9.35 -7.81
C VAL A 105 -2.75 -8.15 -8.47
N GLY A 106 -1.47 -7.91 -8.16
CA GLY A 106 -0.70 -6.77 -8.63
C GLY A 106 -0.65 -6.69 -10.15
N LYS A 107 -1.06 -5.54 -10.70
CA LYS A 107 -0.93 -5.24 -12.12
C LYS A 107 -0.04 -4.02 -12.32
N ALA A 108 0.95 -4.15 -13.19
CA ALA A 108 1.83 -3.05 -13.60
C ALA A 108 1.27 -2.23 -14.77
N SER A 109 -0.02 -2.40 -15.08
CA SER A 109 -0.69 -1.74 -16.19
C SER A 109 -1.88 -0.94 -15.68
N PRO A 110 -2.17 0.23 -16.29
CA PRO A 110 -3.35 1.02 -15.96
C PRO A 110 -4.62 0.20 -16.07
N ALA A 111 -5.54 0.40 -15.13
CA ALA A 111 -6.76 -0.37 -15.13
C ALA A 111 -7.65 -0.01 -16.34
N PRO A 112 -8.46 -0.94 -16.87
CA PRO A 112 -9.31 -0.70 -18.04
C PRO A 112 -10.25 0.50 -17.89
N TRP A 113 -10.74 0.77 -16.69
CA TRP A 113 -11.61 1.90 -16.36
C TRP A 113 -10.91 3.27 -16.42
N THR A 114 -9.58 3.29 -16.52
CA THR A 114 -8.79 4.51 -16.75
C THR A 114 -8.55 4.80 -18.23
N LYS A 115 -8.93 3.88 -19.13
CA LYS A 115 -8.80 4.09 -20.58
C LYS A 115 -9.91 5.02 -21.03
N VAL A 116 -9.56 6.15 -21.63
CA VAL A 116 -10.53 7.00 -22.33
C VAL A 116 -11.05 6.20 -23.52
N ASN A 117 -12.37 6.02 -23.61
CA ASN A 117 -12.99 5.40 -24.78
C ASN A 117 -12.57 6.17 -26.04
N ASN A 118 -11.89 5.50 -26.99
CA ASN A 118 -11.41 6.12 -28.22
C ASN A 118 -12.53 6.89 -28.97
N HIS A 119 -13.79 6.46 -28.85
CA HIS A 119 -14.93 7.19 -29.38
C HIS A 119 -15.01 8.65 -28.88
N HIS A 120 -14.83 8.91 -27.58
CA HIS A 120 -14.86 10.28 -27.05
C HIS A 120 -13.70 11.14 -27.55
N GLN A 121 -12.53 10.55 -27.80
CA GLN A 121 -11.40 11.29 -28.40
C GLN A 121 -11.68 11.63 -29.86
N VAL A 122 -12.28 10.72 -30.64
CA VAL A 122 -12.66 10.96 -32.04
C VAL A 122 -13.72 12.07 -32.14
N TYR A 123 -14.70 12.13 -31.22
CA TYR A 123 -15.66 13.24 -31.19
C TYR A 123 -15.00 14.59 -30.92
N ILE A 124 -14.10 14.69 -29.94
CA ILE A 124 -13.45 15.97 -29.59
C ILE A 124 -12.48 16.44 -30.69
N ILE A 125 -11.75 15.52 -31.32
CA ILE A 125 -10.80 15.85 -32.40
C ILE A 125 -11.54 16.29 -33.67
N ASN A 126 -12.65 15.63 -34.00
CA ASN A 126 -13.42 15.94 -35.21
C ASN A 126 -14.48 17.03 -34.98
N GLN A 127 -14.71 17.47 -33.74
CA GLN A 127 -15.69 18.50 -33.41
C GLN A 127 -15.56 19.82 -34.20
N PRO A 128 -14.35 20.37 -34.42
CA PRO A 128 -14.23 21.55 -35.28
C PRO A 128 -14.59 21.26 -36.75
N GLU A 129 -14.28 20.07 -37.27
CA GLU A 129 -14.64 19.69 -38.64
C GLU A 129 -16.14 19.49 -38.82
N THR A 130 -16.81 18.84 -37.85
CA THR A 130 -18.26 18.66 -37.88
C THR A 130 -19.00 19.99 -37.75
N ILE A 131 -18.53 20.91 -36.91
CA ILE A 131 -19.11 22.26 -36.78
C ILE A 131 -18.93 23.04 -38.10
N ASN A 132 -17.74 22.98 -38.72
CA ASN A 132 -17.50 23.64 -40.00
C ASN A 132 -18.33 23.07 -41.15
N ALA A 133 -18.59 21.76 -41.17
CA ALA A 133 -19.48 21.14 -42.16
C ALA A 133 -20.93 21.62 -42.00
N ILE A 134 -21.45 21.68 -40.77
CA ILE A 134 -22.80 22.16 -40.48
C ILE A 134 -22.97 23.64 -40.86
N MET A 135 -21.94 24.47 -40.64
CA MET A 135 -21.97 25.90 -41.02
C MET A 135 -21.91 26.14 -42.53
N LYS A 136 -21.53 25.13 -43.33
CA LYS A 136 -21.39 25.25 -44.79
C LYS A 136 -22.66 24.81 -45.54
N ASP A 137 -23.47 23.97 -44.90
CA ASP A 137 -24.69 23.39 -45.46
C ASP A 137 -25.99 24.12 -45.00
N GLY A 138 -25.88 25.15 -44.15
CA GLY A 138 -27.00 26.02 -43.71
C GLY A 138 -26.86 27.45 -44.20
#